data_AF-J8BCY9-F1
#
_entry.id   AF-J8BCY9-F1
#
_cell.length_a   1.000
_cell.length_b   1.000
_cell.length_c   1.000
_cell.angle_alpha   90.00
_cell.angle_beta   90.00
_cell.angle_gamma   90.00
#
_symmetry.space_group_name_H-M   'P 1'
#
loop_
_entity.id
_entity.type
_entity.pdbx_description
1 polymer ?
#
loop_
_entity_poly.entity_id
_entity_poly.type
_entity_poly.pdbx_seq_one_letter_code
_entity_poly.pdbx_strand_id
1 'polypeptide(L)'
;MTFIRNIIQPILFLVTFVLLFLLLVLADKLSGLGLSNNNNAIESLYLFSVLLAGIFIFPTIRNDFKSRFILHKNKLYLTIGLPIIIGILMQFIVTSIRFIPTLLGHDMIGIGSDQITYTSEITKAGFLFLVSVIGPFQEEIFFRYLLYAGIFLALADLKVKFSWVEKIYNQLFTHKNPLYIWSWILITNLGFALLHGPDISNFYAYFIPGIINALLFLRLGFLSAWLAHGVFNLSSMIILSILSIIFLK
;
A
#
# COMPACT_ATOMS: atom_id res chain seq x y z
N MET A 1 -24.98 21.04 -18.25
CA MET A 1 -24.65 20.34 -16.98
C MET A 1 -23.21 19.82 -16.91
N THR A 2 -22.61 19.30 -17.99
CA THR A 2 -21.21 18.83 -18.02
C THR A 2 -20.18 19.93 -17.77
N PHE A 3 -20.35 21.12 -18.35
CA PHE A 3 -19.44 22.26 -18.15
C PHE A 3 -19.36 22.72 -16.69
N ILE A 4 -20.51 22.90 -16.04
CA ILE A 4 -20.60 23.26 -14.61
C ILE A 4 -19.95 22.20 -13.74
N ARG A 5 -20.17 20.91 -14.03
CA ARG A 5 -19.52 19.80 -13.32
C ARG A 5 -18.00 19.84 -13.47
N ASN A 6 -17.50 20.12 -14.67
CA ASN A 6 -16.06 20.16 -14.96
C ASN A 6 -15.32 21.32 -14.28
N ILE A 7 -16.03 22.40 -13.90
CA ILE A 7 -15.47 23.53 -13.13
C ILE A 7 -15.63 23.32 -11.63
N ILE A 8 -16.79 22.84 -11.17
CA ILE A 8 -17.07 22.66 -9.74
C ILE A 8 -16.25 21.51 -9.15
N GLN A 9 -16.03 20.42 -9.89
CA GLN A 9 -15.30 19.25 -9.36
C GLN A 9 -13.86 19.57 -8.94
N PRO A 10 -13.03 20.26 -9.75
CA PRO A 10 -11.70 20.69 -9.33
C PRO A 10 -11.71 21.60 -8.09
N ILE A 11 -12.68 22.52 -7.99
CA ILE A 11 -12.82 23.41 -6.83
C ILE A 11 -13.17 22.59 -5.58
N LEU A 12 -14.15 21.69 -5.67
CA LEU A 12 -14.53 20.80 -4.57
C LEU A 12 -13.37 19.89 -4.16
N PHE A 13 -12.60 19.39 -5.13
CA PHE A 13 -11.40 18.61 -4.86
C PHE A 13 -10.40 19.42 -4.05
N LEU A 14 -10.05 20.64 -4.50
CA LEU A 14 -9.10 21.49 -3.79
C LEU A 14 -9.56 21.82 -2.38
N VAL A 15 -10.83 22.23 -2.21
CA VAL A 15 -11.40 22.55 -0.89
C VAL A 15 -11.39 21.31 0.02
N THR A 16 -11.81 20.15 -0.49
CA THR A 16 -11.84 18.90 0.28
C THR A 16 -10.44 18.45 0.68
N PHE A 17 -9.48 18.53 -0.24
CA PHE A 17 -8.08 18.24 0.03
C PHE A 17 -7.53 19.13 1.16
N VAL A 18 -7.70 20.46 1.04
CA VAL A 18 -7.21 21.41 2.05
C VAL A 18 -7.86 21.15 3.41
N LEU A 19 -9.18 20.93 3.45
CA LEU A 19 -9.87 20.63 4.69
C LEU A 19 -9.42 19.31 5.32
N LEU A 20 -9.26 18.24 4.54
CA LEU A 20 -8.75 16.97 5.05
C LEU A 20 -7.33 17.10 5.58
N PHE A 21 -6.45 17.80 4.87
CA PHE A 21 -5.07 18.02 5.31
C PHE A 21 -5.02 18.80 6.63
N LEU A 22 -5.76 19.90 6.73
CA LEU A 22 -5.85 20.68 7.96
C LEU A 22 -6.43 19.87 9.12
N LEU A 23 -7.45 19.02 8.87
CA LEU A 23 -8.02 18.13 9.87
C LEU A 23 -7.00 17.09 10.36
N LEU A 24 -6.21 16.49 9.47
CA LEU A 24 -5.18 15.52 9.85
C LEU A 24 -4.05 16.19 10.66
N VAL A 25 -3.60 17.38 10.26
CA VAL A 25 -2.61 18.16 11.02
C VAL A 25 -3.16 18.55 12.39
N LEU A 26 -4.43 18.95 12.48
CA LEU A 26 -5.06 19.25 13.77
C LEU A 26 -5.16 18.00 14.64
N ALA A 27 -5.58 16.86 14.08
CA ALA A 27 -5.66 15.59 14.79
C ALA A 27 -4.29 15.14 15.30
N ASP A 28 -3.24 15.27 14.50
CA ASP A 28 -1.85 15.01 14.91
C ASP A 28 -1.44 15.90 16.10
N LYS A 29 -1.68 17.21 16.03
CA LYS A 29 -1.35 18.14 17.11
C LYS A 29 -2.12 17.86 18.40
N LEU A 30 -3.41 17.50 18.31
CA LEU A 30 -4.23 17.17 19.46
C LEU A 30 -3.86 15.82 20.09
N SER A 31 -3.41 14.87 19.29
CA SER A 31 -2.98 13.54 19.77
C SER A 31 -1.51 13.49 20.18
N GLY A 32 -0.71 14.50 19.82
CA GLY A 32 0.71 14.57 20.13
C GLY A 32 1.55 13.53 19.39
N LEU A 33 1.12 13.08 18.20
CA LEU A 33 1.82 12.02 17.47
C LEU A 33 3.15 12.49 16.85
N GLY A 34 3.24 13.78 16.50
CA GLY A 34 4.46 14.42 15.97
C GLY A 34 4.63 14.27 14.46
N LEU A 35 3.61 13.82 13.74
CA LEU A 35 3.63 13.63 12.28
C LEU A 35 3.80 14.95 11.53
N SER A 36 3.19 16.04 12.01
CA SER A 36 3.31 17.36 11.37
C SER A 36 4.63 18.08 11.66
N ASN A 37 5.46 17.55 12.56
CA ASN A 37 6.76 18.12 12.90
C ASN A 37 7.91 17.52 12.09
N ASN A 38 7.66 16.44 11.35
CA ASN A 38 8.66 15.76 10.54
C ASN A 38 8.34 15.89 9.05
N ASN A 39 9.33 16.25 8.22
CA ASN A 39 9.13 16.54 6.80
C ASN A 39 8.56 15.34 6.00
N ASN A 40 9.09 14.13 6.24
CA ASN A 40 8.61 12.94 5.51
C ASN A 40 7.18 12.55 5.95
N ALA A 41 6.88 12.72 7.24
CA ALA A 41 5.56 12.42 7.77
C ALA A 41 4.50 13.44 7.32
N ILE A 42 4.82 14.74 7.25
CA ILE A 42 3.87 15.75 6.74
C ILE A 42 3.63 15.59 5.23
N GLU A 43 4.65 15.22 4.45
CA GLU A 43 4.48 14.84 3.03
C GLU A 43 3.55 13.63 2.88
N SER A 44 3.68 12.65 3.77
CA SER A 44 2.76 11.52 3.83
C SER A 44 1.33 11.98 4.18
N LEU A 45 1.13 12.88 5.14
CA LEU A 45 -0.21 13.42 5.42
C LEU A 45 -0.81 14.17 4.23
N TYR A 46 0.01 14.95 3.51
CA TYR A 46 -0.38 15.65 2.30
C TYR A 46 -0.86 14.65 1.24
N LEU A 47 -0.04 13.65 0.92
CA LEU A 47 -0.38 12.65 -0.09
C LEU A 47 -1.63 11.85 0.29
N PHE A 48 -1.75 11.45 1.55
CA PHE A 48 -2.93 10.76 2.06
C PHE A 48 -4.21 11.60 1.87
N SER A 49 -4.13 12.91 2.14
CA SER A 49 -5.24 13.85 1.96
C SER A 49 -5.64 13.99 0.48
N VAL A 50 -4.67 14.09 -0.42
CA VAL A 50 -4.89 14.15 -1.88
C VAL A 50 -5.62 12.91 -2.37
N LEU A 51 -5.16 11.71 -1.95
CA LEU A 51 -5.77 10.45 -2.35
C LEU A 51 -7.21 10.31 -1.84
N LEU A 52 -7.46 10.64 -0.57
CA LEU A 52 -8.80 10.61 0.01
C LEU A 52 -9.74 11.62 -0.68
N ALA A 53 -9.28 12.84 -0.93
CA ALA A 53 -10.06 13.84 -1.66
C ALA A 53 -10.40 13.33 -3.08
N GLY A 54 -9.46 12.69 -3.76
CA GLY A 54 -9.69 12.08 -5.07
C GLY A 54 -10.77 11.00 -5.02
N ILE A 55 -10.69 10.09 -4.04
CA ILE A 55 -11.70 9.04 -3.83
C ILE A 55 -13.07 9.63 -3.49
N PHE A 56 -13.14 10.69 -2.68
CA PHE A 56 -14.42 11.25 -2.25
C PHE A 56 -15.10 12.10 -3.32
N ILE A 57 -14.35 12.84 -4.13
CA ILE A 57 -14.92 13.83 -5.05
C ILE A 57 -15.25 13.25 -6.42
N PHE A 58 -14.43 12.33 -6.95
CA PHE A 58 -14.67 11.77 -8.28
C PHE A 58 -15.57 10.53 -8.22
N PRO A 59 -16.85 10.60 -8.67
CA PRO A 59 -17.80 9.50 -8.47
C PRO A 59 -17.38 8.20 -9.15
N THR A 60 -16.73 8.28 -10.31
CA THR A 60 -16.21 7.12 -11.04
C THR A 60 -15.17 6.38 -10.19
N ILE A 61 -14.19 7.11 -9.65
CA ILE A 61 -13.15 6.57 -8.77
C ILE A 61 -13.80 6.05 -7.48
N ARG A 62 -14.67 6.83 -6.85
CA ARG A 62 -15.36 6.46 -5.61
C ARG A 62 -16.11 5.13 -5.72
N ASN A 63 -16.87 4.98 -6.80
CA ASN A 63 -17.73 3.82 -7.01
C ASN A 63 -16.91 2.57 -7.34
N ASP A 64 -15.89 2.71 -8.20
CA ASP A 64 -14.97 1.60 -8.50
C ASP A 64 -14.17 1.21 -7.25
N PHE A 65 -13.58 2.18 -6.53
CA PHE A 65 -12.88 1.94 -5.26
C PHE A 65 -13.76 1.23 -4.25
N LYS A 66 -15.00 1.70 -4.04
CA LYS A 66 -15.97 1.06 -3.15
C LYS A 66 -16.28 -0.38 -3.59
N SER A 67 -16.37 -0.64 -4.89
CA SER A 67 -16.63 -1.99 -5.41
C SER A 67 -15.45 -2.96 -5.19
N ARG A 68 -14.22 -2.43 -5.17
CA ARG A 68 -12.98 -3.19 -4.96
C ARG A 68 -12.48 -3.20 -3.54
N PHE A 69 -13.05 -2.36 -2.66
CA PHE A 69 -12.62 -2.24 -1.28
C PHE A 69 -12.73 -3.57 -0.53
N ILE A 70 -13.87 -4.24 -0.70
CA ILE A 70 -14.16 -5.59 -0.19
C ILE A 70 -14.89 -6.35 -1.29
N LEU A 71 -14.24 -7.38 -1.86
CA LEU A 71 -14.83 -8.18 -2.95
C LEU A 71 -15.86 -9.21 -2.44
N HIS A 72 -15.62 -9.77 -1.25
CA HIS A 72 -16.46 -10.82 -0.65
C HIS A 72 -17.12 -10.35 0.64
N LYS A 73 -18.17 -9.52 0.52
CA LYS A 73 -18.88 -8.93 1.68
C LYS A 73 -19.49 -9.94 2.64
N ASN A 74 -19.79 -11.15 2.18
CA ASN A 74 -20.33 -12.26 2.98
C ASN A 74 -19.25 -13.08 3.70
N LYS A 75 -17.96 -12.83 3.44
CA LYS A 75 -16.83 -13.57 4.04
C LYS A 75 -15.82 -12.61 4.69
N LEU A 76 -16.31 -11.70 5.52
CA LEU A 76 -15.46 -10.68 6.16
C LEU A 76 -14.31 -11.26 6.98
N TYR A 77 -14.48 -12.44 7.59
CA TYR A 77 -13.40 -13.13 8.30
C TYR A 77 -12.21 -13.47 7.38
N LEU A 78 -12.46 -13.78 6.10
CA LEU A 78 -11.40 -13.95 5.11
C LEU A 78 -10.83 -12.59 4.68
N THR A 79 -11.66 -11.56 4.52
CA THR A 79 -11.19 -10.23 4.09
C THR A 79 -10.37 -9.51 5.19
N ILE A 80 -10.61 -9.81 6.46
CA ILE A 80 -9.96 -9.15 7.60
C ILE A 80 -8.98 -10.09 8.29
N GLY A 81 -9.45 -11.23 8.80
CA GLY A 81 -8.64 -12.11 9.66
C GLY A 81 -7.49 -12.78 8.93
N LEU A 82 -7.72 -13.29 7.71
CA LEU A 82 -6.68 -13.96 6.93
C LEU A 82 -5.50 -13.02 6.58
N PRO A 83 -5.73 -11.79 6.05
CA PRO A 83 -4.65 -10.82 5.83
C PRO A 83 -3.81 -10.49 7.06
N ILE A 84 -4.43 -10.37 8.24
CA ILE A 84 -3.71 -10.10 9.49
C ILE A 84 -2.75 -11.27 9.79
N ILE A 85 -3.24 -12.50 9.72
CA ILE A 85 -2.42 -13.70 9.93
C ILE A 85 -1.28 -13.78 8.90
N ILE A 86 -1.59 -13.53 7.62
CA ILE A 86 -0.60 -13.51 6.55
C ILE A 86 0.45 -12.42 6.79
N GLY A 87 0.06 -11.21 7.19
CA GLY A 87 0.99 -10.11 7.52
C GLY A 87 1.99 -10.50 8.60
N ILE A 88 1.51 -11.06 9.71
CA ILE A 88 2.37 -11.54 10.82
C ILE A 88 3.30 -12.65 10.34
N LEU A 89 2.76 -13.64 9.64
CA LEU A 89 3.55 -14.79 9.15
C LEU A 89 4.63 -14.36 8.16
N MET A 90 4.30 -13.47 7.23
CA MET A 90 5.26 -12.90 6.28
C MET A 90 6.38 -12.18 7.03
N GLN A 91 6.06 -11.35 8.02
CA GLN A 91 7.06 -10.63 8.79
C GLN A 91 7.97 -11.59 9.56
N PHE A 92 7.41 -12.67 10.11
CA PHE A 92 8.19 -13.71 10.78
C PHE A 92 9.15 -14.41 9.84
N ILE A 93 8.67 -14.82 8.66
CA ILE A 93 9.49 -15.50 7.64
C ILE A 93 10.60 -14.56 7.13
N VAL A 94 10.24 -13.35 6.70
CA VAL A 94 11.19 -12.38 6.15
C VAL A 94 12.26 -12.05 7.19
N THR A 95 11.87 -11.79 8.44
CA THR A 95 12.82 -11.47 9.50
C THR A 95 13.69 -12.68 9.84
N SER A 96 13.15 -13.90 9.86
CA SER A 96 13.95 -15.12 10.10
C SER A 96 15.02 -15.32 9.02
N ILE A 97 14.70 -15.08 7.75
CA ILE A 97 15.68 -15.18 6.65
C ILE A 97 16.82 -14.17 6.86
N ARG A 98 16.51 -12.96 7.37
CA ARG A 98 17.54 -11.94 7.65
C ARG A 98 18.57 -12.39 8.69
N PHE A 99 18.18 -13.27 9.62
CA PHE A 99 19.06 -13.84 10.65
C PHE A 99 19.93 -15.00 10.15
N ILE A 100 19.67 -15.58 8.97
CA ILE A 100 20.45 -16.72 8.46
C ILE A 100 21.97 -16.43 8.43
N PRO A 101 22.46 -15.28 7.91
CA PRO A 101 23.88 -14.98 7.95
C PRO A 101 24.42 -14.83 9.38
N THR A 102 23.61 -14.33 10.32
CA THR A 102 24.00 -14.20 11.73
C THR A 102 24.21 -15.53 12.41
N LEU A 103 23.42 -16.55 12.05
CA LEU A 103 23.66 -17.93 12.50
C LEU A 103 24.96 -18.53 11.94
N LEU A 104 25.51 -17.93 10.89
CA LEU A 104 26.78 -18.31 10.27
C LEU A 104 27.95 -17.40 10.70
N GLY A 105 27.74 -16.50 11.65
CA GLY A 105 28.77 -15.57 12.16
C GLY A 105 28.96 -14.30 11.33
N HIS A 106 28.02 -13.96 10.45
CA HIS A 106 28.02 -12.73 9.64
C HIS A 106 26.98 -11.72 10.12
N ASP A 107 27.05 -10.49 9.62
CA ASP A 107 26.04 -9.47 9.96
C ASP A 107 24.65 -9.84 9.43
N MET A 108 23.61 -9.48 10.19
CA MET A 108 22.21 -9.65 9.79
C MET A 108 21.95 -8.89 8.49
N ILE A 109 21.14 -9.47 7.59
CA ILE A 109 20.73 -8.79 6.36
C ILE A 109 20.00 -7.49 6.72
N GLY A 110 20.46 -6.38 6.15
CA GLY A 110 19.86 -5.06 6.32
C GLY A 110 18.47 -4.95 5.70
N ILE A 111 17.79 -3.84 5.98
CA ILE A 111 16.62 -3.42 5.20
C ILE A 111 17.09 -2.52 4.04
N GLY A 112 16.22 -2.28 3.06
CA GLY A 112 16.47 -1.36 1.96
C GLY A 112 16.76 0.07 2.42
N SER A 113 17.49 0.83 1.61
CA SER A 113 18.01 2.15 1.99
C SER A 113 16.92 3.21 2.15
N ASP A 114 15.82 3.06 1.43
CA ASP A 114 14.80 4.11 1.30
C ASP A 114 13.62 3.87 2.27
N GLN A 115 13.89 3.15 3.37
CA GLN A 115 12.90 2.91 4.42
C GLN A 115 12.76 4.10 5.36
N ILE A 116 11.51 4.41 5.72
CA ILE A 116 11.23 5.39 6.76
C ILE A 116 11.76 4.85 8.08
N THR A 117 12.76 5.53 8.63
CA THR A 117 13.36 5.21 9.92
C THR A 117 12.79 6.10 11.01
N TYR A 118 12.83 5.61 12.25
CA TYR A 118 12.40 6.37 13.40
C TYR A 118 13.34 7.56 13.63
N THR A 119 12.77 8.77 13.78
CA THR A 119 13.48 9.99 14.18
C THR A 119 12.92 10.49 15.52
N SER A 120 13.71 11.29 16.25
CA SER A 120 13.28 11.87 17.54
C SER A 120 12.15 12.88 17.43
N GLU A 121 11.79 13.30 16.21
CA GLU A 121 10.75 14.30 15.93
C GLU A 121 9.33 13.71 15.98
N ILE A 122 9.20 12.39 15.83
CA ILE A 122 7.93 11.66 15.84
C ILE A 122 7.89 10.77 17.07
N THR A 123 6.73 10.68 17.74
CA THR A 123 6.54 9.70 18.81
C THR A 123 6.55 8.28 18.26
N LYS A 124 6.81 7.27 19.10
CA LYS A 124 6.70 5.85 18.69
C LYS A 124 5.31 5.51 18.15
N ALA A 125 4.25 6.05 18.78
CA ALA A 125 2.88 5.85 18.32
C ALA A 125 2.63 6.52 16.96
N GLY A 126 3.13 7.74 16.77
CA GLY A 126 3.07 8.44 15.48
C GLY A 126 3.79 7.67 14.39
N PHE A 127 5.01 7.22 14.66
CA PHE A 127 5.80 6.42 13.72
C PHE A 127 5.06 5.13 13.35
N LEU A 128 4.53 4.38 14.32
CA LEU A 128 3.75 3.17 14.05
C LEU A 128 2.50 3.46 13.22
N PHE A 129 1.78 4.55 13.50
CA PHE A 129 0.61 4.95 12.72
C PHE A 129 0.99 5.31 11.27
N LEU A 130 2.09 6.05 11.09
CA LEU A 130 2.63 6.39 9.78
C LEU A 130 2.97 5.14 8.98
N VAL A 131 3.80 4.24 9.52
CA VAL A 131 4.30 3.08 8.78
C VAL A 131 3.32 1.92 8.69
N SER A 132 2.29 1.86 9.54
CA SER A 132 1.33 0.74 9.56
C SER A 132 -0.04 1.09 8.98
N VAL A 133 -0.37 2.38 8.84
CA VAL A 133 -1.68 2.83 8.35
C VAL A 133 -1.53 3.71 7.13
N ILE A 134 -0.85 4.86 7.26
CA ILE A 134 -0.78 5.88 6.20
C ILE A 134 0.07 5.39 5.03
N GLY A 135 1.32 4.99 5.27
CA GLY A 135 2.25 4.51 4.25
C GLY A 135 1.66 3.32 3.47
N PRO A 136 1.25 2.23 4.15
CA PRO A 136 0.60 1.09 3.50
C PRO A 136 -0.64 1.49 2.71
N PHE A 137 -1.48 2.42 3.20
CA PHE A 137 -2.62 2.87 2.41
C PHE A 137 -2.18 3.50 1.09
N GLN A 138 -1.20 4.41 1.13
CA GLN A 138 -0.70 5.10 -0.06
C GLN A 138 -0.10 4.13 -1.04
N GLU A 139 0.80 3.27 -0.58
CA GLU A 139 1.48 2.29 -1.40
C GLU A 139 0.47 1.32 -2.04
N GLU A 140 -0.51 0.82 -1.29
CA GLU A 140 -1.57 -0.03 -1.86
C GLU A 140 -2.45 0.75 -2.84
N ILE A 141 -2.74 2.04 -2.59
CA ILE A 141 -3.49 2.86 -3.56
C ILE A 141 -2.70 2.97 -4.86
N PHE A 142 -1.42 3.29 -4.81
CA PHE A 142 -0.60 3.42 -6.02
C PHE A 142 -0.42 2.09 -6.73
N PHE A 143 0.20 1.12 -6.06
CA PHE A 143 0.66 -0.11 -6.72
C PHE A 143 -0.46 -1.10 -7.03
N ARG A 144 -1.55 -1.09 -6.27
CA ARG A 144 -2.63 -2.09 -6.42
C ARG A 144 -3.85 -1.42 -7.03
N TYR A 145 -4.38 -0.37 -6.42
CA TYR A 145 -5.59 0.26 -6.95
C TYR A 145 -5.35 1.03 -8.25
N LEU A 146 -4.44 1.99 -8.31
CA LEU A 146 -4.24 2.84 -9.49
C LEU A 146 -3.59 2.07 -10.65
N LEU A 147 -2.55 1.28 -10.39
CA LEU A 147 -1.91 0.48 -11.45
C LEU A 147 -2.77 -0.71 -11.94
N TYR A 148 -3.86 -1.07 -11.26
CA TYR A 148 -4.81 -2.06 -11.77
C TYR A 148 -6.11 -1.41 -12.25
N ALA A 149 -6.86 -0.81 -11.32
CA ALA A 149 -8.16 -0.21 -11.57
C ALA A 149 -8.05 1.18 -12.24
N GLY A 150 -7.05 1.99 -11.91
CA GLY A 150 -6.81 3.24 -12.62
C GLY A 150 -6.47 3.00 -14.10
N ILE A 151 -5.62 2.01 -14.39
CA ILE A 151 -5.35 1.54 -15.76
C ILE A 151 -6.64 1.00 -16.39
N PHE A 152 -7.43 0.18 -15.69
CA PHE A 152 -8.72 -0.29 -16.19
C PHE A 152 -9.62 0.86 -16.67
N LEU A 153 -9.79 1.89 -15.83
CA LEU A 153 -10.61 3.05 -16.15
C LEU A 153 -10.06 3.81 -17.36
N ALA A 154 -8.73 4.01 -17.44
CA ALA A 154 -8.11 4.70 -18.56
C ALA A 154 -8.20 3.91 -19.88
N LEU A 155 -8.00 2.59 -19.83
CA LEU A 155 -8.05 1.73 -21.02
C LEU A 155 -9.48 1.44 -21.50
N ALA A 156 -10.50 1.59 -20.64
CA ALA A 156 -11.89 1.33 -20.99
C ALA A 156 -12.37 2.19 -22.17
N ASP A 157 -11.94 3.45 -22.25
CA ASP A 157 -12.29 4.36 -23.34
C ASP A 157 -11.34 4.19 -24.54
N LEU A 158 -10.08 3.85 -24.30
CA LEU A 158 -9.05 3.69 -25.33
C LEU A 158 -9.14 2.38 -26.11
N LYS A 159 -9.70 1.32 -25.51
CA LYS A 159 -9.82 0.00 -26.15
C LYS A 159 -10.59 0.06 -27.47
N VAL A 160 -11.55 0.98 -27.61
CA VAL A 160 -12.35 1.13 -28.83
C VAL A 160 -11.51 1.67 -29.99
N LYS A 161 -10.40 2.36 -29.70
CA LYS A 161 -9.56 3.02 -30.70
C LYS A 161 -8.35 2.18 -31.12
N PHE A 162 -7.87 1.29 -30.26
CA PHE A 162 -6.61 0.56 -30.49
C PHE A 162 -6.77 -0.94 -30.18
N SER A 163 -6.56 -1.79 -31.18
CA SER A 163 -6.73 -3.25 -31.07
C SER A 163 -5.82 -3.89 -30.03
N TRP A 164 -4.58 -3.39 -29.86
CA TRP A 164 -3.66 -3.89 -28.84
C TRP A 164 -4.14 -3.52 -27.42
N VAL A 165 -4.75 -2.34 -27.24
CA VAL A 165 -5.34 -1.92 -25.95
C VAL A 165 -6.56 -2.78 -25.65
N GLU A 166 -7.41 -3.05 -26.64
CA GLU A 166 -8.54 -3.96 -26.49
C GLU A 166 -8.11 -5.35 -26.04
N LYS A 167 -7.05 -5.90 -26.65
CA LYS A 167 -6.49 -7.17 -26.24
C LYS A 167 -6.05 -7.12 -24.77
N ILE A 168 -5.26 -6.14 -24.36
CA ILE A 168 -4.78 -6.02 -22.97
C ILE A 168 -5.96 -5.88 -22.00
N TYR A 169 -6.92 -5.00 -22.32
CA TYR A 169 -8.11 -4.79 -21.50
C TYR A 169 -8.89 -6.09 -21.31
N ASN A 170 -9.16 -6.81 -22.40
CA ASN A 170 -9.93 -8.04 -22.34
C ASN A 170 -9.17 -9.14 -21.59
N GLN A 171 -7.86 -9.27 -21.77
CA GLN A 171 -7.08 -10.29 -21.07
C GLN A 171 -6.95 -9.99 -19.57
N LEU A 172 -6.79 -8.74 -19.16
CA LEU A 172 -6.66 -8.38 -17.73
C LEU A 172 -7.98 -8.31 -16.97
N PHE A 173 -9.04 -7.78 -17.59
CA PHE A 173 -10.24 -7.37 -16.85
C PHE A 173 -11.50 -8.17 -17.22
N THR A 174 -11.61 -8.63 -18.47
CA THR A 174 -12.76 -9.42 -18.94
C THR A 174 -12.54 -10.91 -18.73
N HIS A 175 -11.51 -11.47 -19.36
CA HIS A 175 -11.19 -12.90 -19.30
C HIS A 175 -10.31 -13.28 -18.11
N LYS A 176 -9.59 -12.31 -17.54
CA LYS A 176 -8.65 -12.51 -16.42
C LYS A 176 -7.66 -13.64 -16.70
N ASN A 177 -7.02 -13.58 -17.86
CA ASN A 177 -6.04 -14.55 -18.29
C ASN A 177 -4.89 -14.64 -17.28
N PRO A 178 -4.56 -15.84 -16.77
CA PRO A 178 -3.53 -16.01 -15.75
C PRO A 178 -2.17 -15.40 -16.12
N LEU A 179 -1.75 -15.52 -17.39
CA LEU A 179 -0.45 -15.00 -17.83
C LEU A 179 -0.41 -13.47 -17.73
N TYR A 180 -1.49 -12.78 -18.11
CA TYR A 180 -1.56 -11.31 -18.04
C TYR A 180 -1.65 -10.84 -16.59
N ILE A 181 -2.44 -11.53 -15.76
CA ILE A 181 -2.55 -11.23 -14.32
C ILE A 181 -1.19 -11.41 -13.64
N TRP A 182 -0.51 -12.53 -13.85
CA TRP A 182 0.82 -12.76 -13.28
C TRP A 182 1.87 -11.78 -13.83
N SER A 183 1.80 -11.42 -15.11
CA SER A 183 2.69 -10.39 -15.66
C SER A 183 2.49 -9.05 -14.95
N TRP A 184 1.23 -8.64 -14.73
CA TRP A 184 0.91 -7.43 -13.97
C TRP A 184 1.43 -7.51 -12.53
N ILE A 185 1.20 -8.64 -11.84
CA ILE A 185 1.71 -8.86 -10.48
C ILE A 185 3.24 -8.72 -10.45
N LEU A 186 3.97 -9.39 -11.35
CA LEU A 186 5.43 -9.39 -11.32
C LEU A 186 6.00 -8.00 -11.64
N ILE A 187 5.48 -7.32 -12.66
CA ILE A 187 5.98 -6.00 -13.09
C ILE A 187 5.73 -4.94 -12.01
N THR A 188 4.52 -4.88 -11.47
CA THR A 188 4.18 -3.87 -10.45
C THR A 188 4.95 -4.09 -9.15
N ASN A 189 5.14 -5.35 -8.74
CA ASN A 189 5.87 -5.66 -7.52
C ASN A 189 7.39 -5.55 -7.68
N LEU A 190 7.93 -5.71 -8.89
CA LEU A 190 9.31 -5.37 -9.18
C LEU A 190 9.54 -3.86 -8.97
N GLY A 191 8.69 -3.01 -9.54
CA GLY A 191 8.76 -1.56 -9.34
C GLY A 191 8.61 -1.17 -7.86
N PHE A 192 7.63 -1.76 -7.16
CA PHE A 192 7.44 -1.57 -5.73
C PHE A 192 8.71 -1.90 -4.93
N ALA A 193 9.30 -3.09 -5.17
CA ALA A 193 10.48 -3.53 -4.45
C ALA A 193 11.68 -2.62 -4.70
N LEU A 194 11.91 -2.21 -5.96
CA LEU A 194 13.04 -1.34 -6.32
C LEU A 194 12.96 0.04 -5.67
N LEU A 195 11.76 0.57 -5.41
CA LEU A 195 11.58 1.87 -4.74
C LEU A 195 11.92 1.86 -3.25
N HIS A 196 12.14 0.67 -2.66
CA HIS A 196 12.59 0.55 -1.28
C HIS A 196 14.13 0.60 -1.18
N GLY A 197 14.83 0.87 -2.29
CA GLY A 197 16.29 0.89 -2.38
C GLY A 197 16.95 -0.43 -1.95
N PRO A 198 16.51 -1.60 -2.45
CA PRO A 198 17.08 -2.86 -2.05
C PRO A 198 18.42 -3.14 -2.74
N ASP A 199 19.24 -3.96 -2.11
CA ASP A 199 20.31 -4.70 -2.76
C ASP A 199 19.86 -6.15 -3.06
N ILE A 200 20.75 -6.95 -3.64
CA ILE A 200 20.45 -8.34 -3.97
C ILE A 200 20.09 -9.17 -2.73
N SER A 201 20.68 -8.85 -1.57
CA SER A 201 20.49 -9.59 -0.33
C SER A 201 19.13 -9.35 0.31
N ASN A 202 18.50 -8.18 0.11
CA ASN A 202 17.24 -7.82 0.75
C ASN A 202 16.06 -7.56 -0.21
N PHE A 203 16.26 -7.64 -1.54
CA PHE A 203 15.21 -7.49 -2.54
C PHE A 203 13.96 -8.37 -2.27
N TYR A 204 14.19 -9.62 -1.84
CA TYR A 204 13.11 -10.57 -1.54
C TYR A 204 12.15 -10.06 -0.46
N ALA A 205 12.65 -9.24 0.48
CA ALA A 205 11.89 -8.73 1.62
C ALA A 205 10.78 -7.77 1.20
N TYR A 206 10.88 -7.19 0.00
CA TYR A 206 9.88 -6.28 -0.57
C TYR A 206 9.09 -6.94 -1.69
N PHE A 207 9.77 -7.70 -2.55
CA PHE A 207 9.15 -8.33 -3.71
C PHE A 207 8.13 -9.40 -3.33
N ILE A 208 8.47 -10.30 -2.39
CA ILE A 208 7.58 -11.40 -2.00
C ILE A 208 6.34 -10.89 -1.26
N PRO A 209 6.45 -10.05 -0.20
CA PRO A 209 5.26 -9.47 0.43
C PRO A 209 4.43 -8.65 -0.55
N GLY A 210 5.06 -7.94 -1.49
CA GLY A 210 4.35 -7.21 -2.54
C GLY A 210 3.48 -8.13 -3.40
N ILE A 211 4.01 -9.27 -3.86
CA ILE A 211 3.24 -10.28 -4.61
C ILE A 211 2.04 -10.76 -3.79
N ILE A 212 2.24 -11.05 -2.50
CA ILE A 212 1.18 -11.53 -1.62
C ILE A 212 0.10 -10.46 -1.45
N ASN A 213 0.47 -9.19 -1.23
CA ASN A 213 -0.47 -8.07 -1.16
C ASN A 213 -1.26 -7.90 -2.47
N ALA A 214 -0.61 -8.05 -3.63
CA ALA A 214 -1.29 -8.02 -4.92
C ALA A 214 -2.30 -9.18 -5.09
N LEU A 215 -1.97 -10.38 -4.63
CA LEU A 215 -2.90 -11.51 -4.63
C LEU A 215 -4.08 -11.29 -3.68
N LEU A 216 -3.84 -10.73 -2.48
CA LEU A 216 -4.90 -10.36 -1.54
C LEU A 216 -5.82 -9.30 -2.12
N PHE A 217 -5.27 -8.28 -2.78
CA PHE A 217 -6.04 -7.26 -3.48
C PHE A 217 -6.95 -7.87 -4.54
N LEU A 218 -6.40 -8.71 -5.43
CA LEU A 218 -7.17 -9.30 -6.53
C LEU A 218 -8.24 -10.28 -6.06
N ARG A 219 -8.02 -10.99 -4.94
CA ARG A 219 -8.91 -12.05 -4.45
C ARG A 219 -9.92 -11.56 -3.41
N LEU A 220 -9.54 -10.63 -2.54
CA LEU A 220 -10.33 -10.24 -1.37
C LEU A 220 -10.65 -8.74 -1.33
N GLY A 221 -9.86 -7.91 -2.01
CA GLY A 221 -10.07 -6.47 -2.16
C GLY A 221 -8.99 -5.63 -1.50
N PHE A 222 -9.10 -4.31 -1.70
CA PHE A 222 -8.15 -3.32 -1.20
C PHE A 222 -7.92 -3.40 0.30
N LEU A 223 -8.98 -3.57 1.10
CA LEU A 223 -8.88 -3.66 2.55
C LEU A 223 -7.95 -4.80 2.98
N SER A 224 -7.99 -5.94 2.28
CA SER A 224 -7.15 -7.09 2.62
C SER A 224 -5.67 -6.82 2.36
N ALA A 225 -5.32 -6.22 1.22
CA ALA A 225 -3.93 -5.87 0.94
C ALA A 225 -3.41 -4.82 1.93
N TRP A 226 -4.21 -3.80 2.21
CA TRP A 226 -3.88 -2.75 3.17
C TRP A 226 -3.67 -3.30 4.59
N LEU A 227 -4.54 -4.20 5.05
CA LEU A 227 -4.40 -4.83 6.37
C LEU A 227 -3.16 -5.72 6.47
N ALA A 228 -2.91 -6.57 5.47
CA ALA A 228 -1.73 -7.44 5.50
C ALA A 228 -0.43 -6.62 5.53
N HIS A 229 -0.35 -5.59 4.69
CA HIS A 229 0.79 -4.68 4.66
C HIS A 229 0.95 -3.91 5.97
N GLY A 230 -0.13 -3.31 6.48
CA GLY A 230 -0.11 -2.57 7.73
C GLY A 230 0.33 -3.43 8.92
N VAL A 231 -0.17 -4.67 9.00
CA VAL A 231 0.20 -5.61 10.06
C VAL A 231 1.63 -6.13 9.93
N PHE A 232 2.10 -6.35 8.70
CA PHE A 232 3.51 -6.68 8.44
C PHE A 232 4.44 -5.60 9.03
N ASN A 233 4.16 -4.32 8.74
CA ASN A 233 4.93 -3.21 9.29
C ASN A 233 4.77 -3.07 10.81
N LEU A 234 3.53 -3.16 11.32
CA LEU A 234 3.23 -3.05 12.75
C LEU A 234 3.96 -4.10 13.59
N SER A 235 4.05 -5.34 13.09
CA SER A 235 4.64 -6.46 13.81
C SER A 235 6.16 -6.53 13.71
N SER A 236 6.79 -5.71 12.86
CA SER A 236 8.23 -5.76 12.55
C SER A 236 9.13 -5.67 13.78
N MET A 237 8.92 -4.69 14.65
CA MET A 237 9.73 -4.48 15.86
C MET A 237 9.55 -5.59 16.89
N ILE A 238 8.32 -6.09 17.04
CA ILE A 238 8.01 -7.16 17.99
C ILE A 238 8.67 -8.47 17.52
N ILE A 239 8.53 -8.81 16.24
CA ILE A 239 9.11 -10.02 15.66
C ILE A 239 10.63 -9.95 15.66
N LEU A 240 11.22 -8.80 15.31
CA LEU A 240 12.66 -8.60 15.41
C LEU A 240 13.16 -8.85 16.84
N SER A 241 12.46 -8.33 17.85
CA SER A 241 12.80 -8.53 19.25
C SER A 241 12.72 -10.01 19.66
N ILE A 242 11.64 -10.71 19.27
CA ILE A 242 11.46 -12.14 19.53
C ILE A 242 12.58 -12.96 18.90
N LEU A 243 12.88 -12.73 17.62
CA LEU A 243 13.91 -13.49 16.91
C LEU A 243 15.32 -13.19 17.40
N SER A 244 15.59 -11.94 17.80
CA SER A 244 16.86 -11.57 18.44
C SER A 244 17.07 -12.37 19.73
N ILE A 245 16.02 -12.54 20.55
CA ILE A 245 16.08 -13.35 21.78
C ILE A 245 16.28 -14.85 21.48
N ILE A 246 15.81 -15.34 20.34
CA ILE A 246 15.94 -16.75 19.94
C ILE A 246 17.32 -17.03 19.36
N PHE A 247 17.84 -16.15 18.50
CA PHE A 247 19.03 -16.40 17.69
C PHE A 247 20.32 -15.75 18.20
N LEU A 248 20.22 -14.69 19.02
CA LEU A 248 21.39 -13.96 19.55
C LEU A 248 21.63 -14.21 21.05
N LYS A 249 20.99 -15.24 21.61
CA LYS A 249 21.26 -15.70 22.98
C LYS A 249 22.59 -16.43 23.07
#